data_AF-A0A532BH96-F1
#
_entry.id   AF-A0A532BH96-F1
#
_cell.length_a   1.000
_cell.length_b   1.000
_cell.length_c   1.000
_cell.angle_alpha   90.00
_cell.angle_beta   90.00
_cell.angle_gamma   90.00
#
_symmetry.space_group_name_H-M   'P 1'
#
loop_
_entity.id
_entity.type
_entity.pdbx_description
1 polymer ?
#
loop_
_entity_poly.entity_id
_entity_poly.type
_entity_poly.pdbx_seq_one_letter_code
_entity_poly.pdbx_strand_id
1 'polypeptide(L)'
;MNLSCFVRHLAFIALLGSTSAFAQTDPPSPATPESAKPQSGPAPLVIHFGTGSSTILPKDREVLDQASRAFNEGKPQVMIVTGSADRAGTPGQNLLLSQR
;
A
#
# COMPACT_ATOMS: atom_id res chain seq x y z
N MET A 1 48.56 50.98 -8.11
CA MET A 1 49.71 50.17 -8.55
C MET A 1 50.10 49.26 -7.39
N ASN A 2 50.12 47.96 -7.67
CA ASN A 2 50.89 46.87 -7.05
C ASN A 2 51.44 47.08 -5.62
N LEU A 3 51.25 46.11 -4.72
CA LEU A 3 52.18 44.97 -4.61
C LEU A 3 51.75 44.00 -3.50
N SER A 4 52.07 42.74 -3.78
CA SER A 4 51.72 41.47 -3.16
C SER A 4 52.23 41.19 -1.73
N CYS A 5 51.74 40.07 -1.20
CA CYS A 5 52.43 39.10 -0.31
C CYS A 5 52.65 39.48 1.17
N PHE A 6 52.08 38.66 2.07
CA PHE A 6 52.63 38.10 3.33
C PHE A 6 51.42 37.58 4.16
N VAL A 7 51.02 36.31 4.08
CA VAL A 7 51.58 35.13 4.77
C VAL A 7 51.87 35.36 6.26
N ARG A 8 51.33 34.43 7.08
CA ARG A 8 51.62 34.13 8.51
C ARG A 8 50.98 35.07 9.53
N HIS A 9 50.46 34.61 10.66
CA HIS A 9 50.18 33.31 11.27
C HIS A 9 49.70 33.69 12.69
N LEU A 10 48.68 33.00 13.22
CA LEU A 10 48.56 32.52 14.60
C LEU A 10 47.15 32.68 15.20
N ALA A 11 46.57 31.50 15.41
CA ALA A 11 45.91 31.07 16.65
C ALA A 11 44.59 31.73 17.07
N PHE A 12 43.50 30.95 16.97
CA PHE A 12 42.46 30.84 18.01
C PHE A 12 41.79 29.46 17.83
N ILE A 13 42.27 28.43 18.52
CA ILE A 13 41.74 27.87 19.78
C ILE A 13 40.31 27.28 19.66
N ALA A 14 40.31 25.94 19.67
CA ALA A 14 39.43 25.01 20.37
C ALA A 14 37.91 24.94 20.07
N LEU A 15 37.56 23.80 19.46
CA LEU A 15 36.63 22.78 19.99
C LEU A 15 35.21 23.21 20.41
N LEU A 16 34.28 23.19 19.44
CA LEU A 16 32.94 22.62 19.59
C LEU A 16 32.64 21.93 18.24
N GLY A 17 32.51 20.61 18.15
CA GLY A 17 31.34 19.88 18.61
C GLY A 17 30.33 19.76 17.46
N SER A 18 30.14 18.54 16.95
CA SER A 18 29.07 18.10 16.04
C SER A 18 29.28 18.30 14.54
N THR A 19 30.13 17.46 13.92
CA THR A 19 29.96 17.12 12.50
C THR A 19 28.75 16.19 12.39
N SER A 20 27.64 16.71 11.84
CA SER A 20 26.47 15.92 11.47
C SER A 20 26.90 14.79 10.54
N ALA A 21 26.73 13.55 11.00
CA ALA A 21 26.80 12.38 10.13
C ALA A 21 25.61 12.47 9.15
N PHE A 22 25.89 12.75 7.88
CA PHE A 22 24.94 12.48 6.82
C PHE A 22 24.80 10.97 6.70
N ALA A 23 23.77 10.41 7.33
CA ALA A 23 23.31 9.07 7.00
C ALA A 23 22.87 9.09 5.53
N GLN A 24 23.59 8.36 4.68
CA GLN A 24 23.15 8.08 3.31
C GLN A 24 21.84 7.31 3.39
N THR A 25 20.75 7.93 2.94
CA THR A 25 19.52 7.22 2.59
C THR A 25 19.80 6.37 1.37
N ASP A 26 19.82 5.05 1.56
CA ASP A 26 19.73 4.09 0.47
C ASP A 26 18.50 4.40 -0.41
N PRO A 27 18.60 4.24 -1.75
CA PRO A 27 17.44 4.33 -2.62
C PRO A 27 16.39 3.27 -2.23
N PRO A 28 15.09 3.58 -2.29
CA PRO A 28 14.05 2.60 -1.99
C PRO A 28 14.18 1.43 -2.95
N SER A 29 14.50 0.26 -2.41
CA SER A 29 14.47 -1.00 -3.13
C SER A 29 13.06 -1.20 -3.71
N PRO A 30 12.91 -1.59 -5.00
CA PRO A 30 11.60 -1.83 -5.59
C PRO A 30 10.85 -2.86 -4.74
N ALA A 31 9.68 -2.46 -4.23
CA ALA A 31 8.83 -3.33 -3.44
C ALA A 31 8.47 -4.56 -4.26
N THR A 32 9.10 -5.70 -3.93
CA THR A 32 8.63 -7.02 -4.32
C THR A 32 7.15 -7.11 -3.96
N PRO A 33 6.26 -7.55 -4.85
CA PRO A 33 4.86 -7.75 -4.50
C PRO A 33 4.80 -8.64 -3.26
N GLU A 34 4.39 -8.05 -2.14
CA GLU A 34 4.25 -8.79 -0.90
C GLU A 34 3.15 -9.81 -1.14
N SER A 35 3.56 -11.07 -1.26
CA SER A 35 2.64 -12.20 -1.37
C SER A 35 1.77 -12.20 -0.12
N ALA A 36 0.50 -11.81 -0.28
CA ALA A 36 -0.43 -11.69 0.83
C ALA A 36 -0.41 -13.00 1.63
N LYS A 37 -0.02 -12.91 2.91
CA LYS A 37 -0.07 -14.07 3.81
C LYS A 37 -1.48 -14.66 3.81
N PRO A 38 -1.63 -16.00 3.82
CA PRO A 38 -2.94 -16.63 3.97
C PRO A 38 -3.63 -16.07 5.21
N GLN A 39 -4.80 -15.46 5.02
CA GLN A 39 -5.60 -14.99 6.13
C GLN A 39 -6.07 -16.22 6.91
N SER A 40 -5.57 -16.40 8.13
CA SER A 40 -6.06 -17.43 9.04
C SER A 40 -7.47 -17.03 9.48
N GLY A 41 -8.46 -17.65 8.86
CA GLY A 41 -9.87 -17.34 9.06
C GLY A 41 -10.76 -18.32 8.30
N PRO A 42 -12.10 -18.18 8.44
CA PRO A 42 -13.05 -18.93 7.64
C PRO A 42 -12.75 -18.79 6.14
N ALA A 43 -13.04 -19.83 5.37
CA ALA A 43 -12.92 -19.75 3.92
C ALA A 43 -13.72 -18.53 3.39
N PRO A 44 -13.15 -17.73 2.47
CA PRO A 44 -13.82 -16.56 1.95
C PRO A 44 -15.07 -16.94 1.16
N LEU A 45 -16.14 -16.16 1.32
CA LEU A 45 -17.32 -16.26 0.47
C LEU A 45 -17.04 -15.56 -0.85
N VAL A 46 -17.39 -16.19 -1.98
CA VAL A 46 -17.07 -15.71 -3.33
C VAL A 46 -18.36 -15.52 -4.13
N ILE A 47 -18.49 -14.38 -4.80
CA ILE A 47 -19.58 -14.07 -5.73
C ILE A 47 -18.95 -13.80 -7.10
N HIS A 48 -19.49 -14.45 -8.14
CA HIS A 48 -19.04 -14.25 -9.52
C HIS A 48 -19.98 -13.31 -10.26
N PHE A 49 -19.41 -12.35 -10.96
CA PHE A 49 -20.15 -11.38 -11.76
C PHE A 49 -20.09 -11.74 -13.25
N GLY A 50 -21.11 -11.32 -13.99
CA GLY A 50 -21.10 -11.38 -15.45
C GLY A 50 -20.13 -10.37 -16.05
N THR A 51 -19.77 -10.57 -17.33
CA THR A 51 -18.86 -9.68 -18.07
C THR A 51 -19.32 -8.22 -18.01
N GLY A 52 -18.44 -7.33 -17.56
CA GLY A 52 -18.70 -5.89 -17.49
C GLY A 52 -19.81 -5.48 -16.52
N SER A 53 -20.23 -6.37 -15.62
CA SER A 53 -21.35 -6.14 -14.70
C SER A 53 -20.87 -6.19 -13.25
N SER A 54 -21.48 -5.37 -12.39
CA SER A 54 -21.40 -5.46 -10.92
C SER A 54 -22.75 -5.91 -10.32
N THR A 55 -23.68 -6.37 -11.16
CA THR A 55 -24.99 -6.83 -10.69
C THR A 55 -24.88 -8.22 -10.08
N ILE A 56 -25.35 -8.37 -8.84
CA ILE A 56 -25.44 -9.68 -8.17
C ILE A 56 -26.55 -10.48 -8.84
N LEU A 57 -26.20 -11.66 -9.36
CA LEU A 57 -27.18 -12.56 -9.98
C LEU A 57 -28.09 -13.17 -8.90
N PRO A 58 -29.35 -13.51 -9.23
CA PRO A 58 -30.29 -14.10 -8.27
C PRO A 58 -29.74 -15.35 -7.57
N LYS A 59 -28.97 -16.18 -8.29
CA LYS A 59 -28.36 -17.40 -7.76
C LYS A 59 -27.33 -17.15 -6.64
N ASP A 60 -26.75 -15.95 -6.57
CA ASP A 60 -25.69 -15.62 -5.63
C ASP A 60 -26.22 -14.81 -4.43
N ARG A 61 -27.53 -14.53 -4.36
CA ARG A 61 -28.16 -13.83 -3.23
C ARG A 61 -28.02 -14.59 -1.92
N GLU A 62 -28.12 -15.92 -1.97
CA GLU A 62 -27.99 -16.77 -0.79
C GLU A 62 -26.60 -16.64 -0.14
N VAL A 63 -25.55 -16.46 -0.96
CA VAL A 63 -24.17 -16.25 -0.48
C VAL A 63 -24.04 -14.90 0.24
N LEU A 64 -24.66 -13.84 -0.29
CA LEU A 64 -24.67 -12.52 0.36
C LEU A 64 -25.44 -12.55 1.68
N ASP A 65 -26.56 -13.26 1.72
CA ASP A 65 -27.35 -13.45 2.94
C ASP A 65 -26.57 -14.21 4.01
N GLN A 66 -25.81 -15.23 3.60
CA GLN A 66 -24.91 -15.96 4.50
C GLN A 66 -23.81 -15.05 5.07
N ALA A 67 -23.17 -14.24 4.22
CA ALA A 67 -22.16 -13.25 4.67
C ALA A 67 -22.76 -12.27 5.70
N SER A 68 -23.97 -11.78 5.42
CA SER A 68 -24.68 -10.83 6.28
C SER A 68 -24.98 -11.43 7.66
N ARG A 69 -25.44 -12.69 7.71
CA ARG A 69 -25.67 -13.40 8.98
C ARG A 69 -24.38 -13.59 9.76
N ALA A 70 -23.33 -14.09 9.11
CA ALA A 70 -22.04 -14.33 9.75
C ALA A 70 -21.44 -13.04 10.34
N PHE A 71 -21.55 -11.92 9.63
CA PHE A 71 -21.13 -10.62 10.12
C PHE A 71 -21.91 -10.18 11.36
N ASN A 72 -23.23 -10.36 11.37
CA ASN A 72 -24.09 -9.95 12.49
C ASN A 72 -23.91 -10.82 13.74
N GLU A 73 -23.56 -12.10 13.58
CA GLU A 73 -23.33 -13.05 14.68
C GLU A 73 -21.97 -12.85 15.36
N GLY A 74 -20.94 -12.39 14.62
CA GLY A 74 -19.60 -12.17 15.14
C GLY A 74 -19.46 -10.86 15.93
N LYS A 75 -19.54 -10.91 17.27
CA LYS A 75 -19.26 -9.74 18.14
C LYS A 75 -17.86 -9.82 18.78
N PRO A 76 -16.91 -8.93 18.47
CA PRO A 76 -16.78 -8.06 17.29
C PRO A 76 -16.03 -8.73 16.13
N GLN A 77 -16.57 -8.65 14.90
CA GLN A 77 -15.91 -9.16 13.70
C GLN A 77 -15.96 -8.12 12.56
N VAL A 78 -14.83 -7.94 11.88
CA VAL A 78 -14.71 -7.09 10.67
C VAL A 78 -14.89 -7.96 9.44
N MET A 79 -15.71 -7.52 8.48
CA MET A 79 -15.80 -8.11 7.15
C MET A 79 -14.97 -7.30 6.17
N ILE A 80 -14.05 -7.96 5.47
CA ILE A 80 -13.26 -7.37 4.39
C ILE A 80 -13.89 -7.81 3.06
N VAL A 81 -14.23 -6.85 2.21
CA VAL A 81 -14.74 -7.11 0.86
C VAL A 81 -13.67 -6.71 -0.15
N THR A 82 -13.32 -7.62 -1.05
CA THR A 82 -12.32 -7.38 -2.10
C THR A 82 -12.96 -7.62 -3.46
N GLY A 83 -13.13 -6.54 -4.22
CA GLY A 83 -13.53 -6.62 -5.63
C GLY A 83 -12.33 -6.94 -6.51
N SER A 84 -12.54 -7.76 -7.53
CA SER A 84 -11.54 -8.04 -8.56
C SER A 84 -12.21 -8.14 -9.91
N ALA A 85 -11.54 -7.62 -10.92
CA ALA A 85 -11.92 -7.77 -12.33
C ALA A 85 -10.86 -8.59 -13.05
N ASP A 86 -11.21 -9.09 -14.24
CA ASP A 86 -10.25 -9.78 -15.10
C ASP A 86 -9.20 -8.81 -15.69
N ARG A 87 -8.39 -9.30 -16.63
CA ARG A 87 -7.34 -8.52 -17.29
C ARG A 87 -7.76 -7.96 -18.65
N ALA A 88 -9.02 -8.12 -19.05
CA ALA A 88 -9.50 -7.58 -20.31
C ALA A 88 -9.74 -6.08 -20.19
N GLY A 89 -9.39 -5.30 -21.22
CA GLY A 89 -9.55 -3.84 -21.22
C GLY A 89 -8.45 -3.09 -20.47
N THR A 90 -8.75 -1.86 -20.04
CA THR A 90 -7.75 -0.99 -19.38
C THR A 90 -7.76 -1.19 -17.86
N PRO A 91 -6.61 -1.08 -17.17
CA PRO A 91 -6.55 -1.20 -15.71
C PRO A 91 -7.48 -0.22 -14.97
N GLY A 92 -7.64 1.01 -15.50
CA GLY A 92 -8.53 2.01 -14.91
C GLY A 92 -10.00 1.62 -14.96
N GLN A 93 -10.46 1.01 -16.06
CA GLN A 93 -11.83 0.49 -16.17
C GLN A 93 -12.06 -0.67 -15.21
N ASN A 94 -11.07 -1.55 -15.07
CA ASN A 94 -11.18 -2.72 -14.19
C ASN A 94 -11.17 -2.31 -12.71
N LEU A 95 -10.39 -1.29 -12.36
CA LEU A 95 -10.44 -0.68 -11.03
C LEU A 95 -11.82 -0.09 -10.75
N LEU A 96 -12.36 0.72 -11.67
CA LEU A 96 -13.71 1.28 -11.52
C LEU A 96 -14.78 0.19 -11.42
N LEU A 97 -14.66 -0.91 -12.18
CA LEU A 97 -15.60 -2.02 -12.11
C LEU A 97 -15.51 -2.74 -10.77
N SER A 98 -14.30 -2.95 -10.23
CA SER A 98 -14.10 -3.63 -8.94
C SER A 98 -14.59 -2.86 -7.71
N GLN A 99 -14.83 -1.55 -7.85
CA GLN A 99 -15.32 -0.66 -6.78
C GLN A 99 -16.84 -0.48 -6.78
N ARG A 100 -17.53 -0.92 -7.84
CA ARG A 100 -18.99 -0.86 -7.98
C ARG A 100 -19.64 -2.06 -7.32
#